data_AF-A0A0S1MIE4-F1
#
_entry.id   AF-A0A0S1MIE4-F1
#
_cell.length_a   1.000
_cell.length_b   1.000
_cell.length_c   1.000
_cell.angle_alpha   90.00
_cell.angle_beta   90.00
_cell.angle_gamma   90.00
#
_symmetry.space_group_name_H-M   'P 1'
#
loop_
_entity.id
_entity.type
_entity.pdbx_description
1 polymer ?
#
loop_
_entity_poly.entity_id
_entity_poly.type
_entity_poly.pdbx_seq_one_letter_code
_entity_poly.pdbx_strand_id
1 'polypeptide(L)'
;MAFFTDLGGDRVYIHSVIDSQGTLSQIAHEIVLPPGTGPRHLSIVEVQKNNYGIYLICELSNQVIYLKLSQSTGGKLDSKIIQTLSTLPKEFQSLKTFGAGEIEVSKDGRFVYGSNRQTDFKRPITDNSIVMFRRDPQTGLLDGSNVKFFPIEVGGKVPRHFSLSDDKNQGFMTVGCQGADTLLIYSRDADNGEIRLLGSTGSVKSPAVQLFF
;
A
#
# COMPACT_ATOMS: atom_id res chain seq x y z
N MET A 1 14.32 5.43 11.64
CA MET A 1 13.40 6.55 11.35
C MET A 1 11.99 6.07 11.61
N ALA A 2 11.09 6.97 12.01
CA ALA A 2 9.66 6.72 12.15
C ALA A 2 8.90 7.64 11.21
N PHE A 3 7.88 7.12 10.53
CA PHE A 3 7.10 7.83 9.51
C PHE A 3 5.65 7.95 9.97
N PHE A 4 5.08 9.15 9.84
CA PHE A 4 3.70 9.44 10.23
C PHE A 4 2.99 10.10 9.06
N THR A 5 2.04 9.39 8.47
CA THR A 5 1.17 9.90 7.40
C THR A 5 0.03 10.71 8.00
N ASP A 6 -0.16 11.93 7.53
CA ASP A 6 -1.30 12.78 7.88
C ASP A 6 -2.22 12.91 6.66
N LEU A 7 -3.32 12.16 6.69
CA LEU A 7 -4.34 12.15 5.65
C LEU A 7 -4.97 13.53 5.45
N GLY A 8 -5.22 14.29 6.52
CA GLY A 8 -5.87 15.60 6.42
C GLY A 8 -4.91 16.72 6.04
N GLY A 9 -3.64 16.56 6.41
CA GLY A 9 -2.57 17.54 6.17
C GLY A 9 -1.83 17.37 4.86
N ASP A 10 -2.11 16.34 4.06
CA ASP A 10 -1.37 15.99 2.83
C ASP A 10 0.15 15.92 3.05
N ARG A 11 0.56 15.29 4.16
CA ARG A 11 1.97 15.24 4.60
C ARG A 11 2.39 13.87 5.11
N VAL A 12 3.69 13.61 5.02
CA VAL A 12 4.37 12.56 5.80
C VAL A 12 5.45 13.20 6.65
N TYR A 13 5.33 13.07 7.97
CA TYR A 13 6.32 13.52 8.94
C TYR A 13 7.33 12.41 9.22
N ILE A 14 8.61 12.76 9.22
CA ILE A 14 9.70 11.82 9.50
C ILE A 14 10.41 12.27 10.77
N HIS A 15 10.53 11.35 11.72
CA HIS A 15 11.31 11.52 12.94
C HIS A 15 12.50 10.57 12.95
N SER A 16 13.62 11.01 13.52
CA SER A 16 14.74 10.12 13.84
C SER A 16 14.41 9.35 15.12
N VAL A 17 14.78 8.07 15.14
CA VAL A 17 14.78 7.28 16.38
C VAL A 17 16.17 7.44 16.98
N ILE A 18 16.27 8.11 18.14
CA ILE A 18 17.54 8.61 18.66
C ILE A 18 18.19 7.70 19.71
N ASP A 19 17.48 6.71 20.21
CA ASP A 19 17.99 5.73 21.17
C ASP A 19 17.33 4.35 20.99
N SER A 20 17.81 3.36 21.76
CA SER A 20 17.30 1.99 21.76
C SER A 20 15.92 1.84 22.41
N GLN A 21 15.42 2.88 23.09
CA GLN A 21 14.09 2.88 23.71
C GLN A 21 13.00 3.38 22.73
N GLY A 22 13.40 3.85 21.55
CA GLY A 22 12.46 4.33 20.55
C GLY A 22 12.12 5.82 20.69
N THR A 23 12.90 6.60 21.45
CA THR A 23 12.67 8.05 21.58
C THR A 23 12.75 8.71 20.21
N LEU A 24 11.78 9.58 19.92
CA LEU A 24 11.71 10.31 18.66
C LEU A 24 12.31 11.71 18.81
N SER A 25 13.05 12.15 17.80
CA SER A 25 13.44 13.56 17.67
C SER A 25 12.20 14.46 17.43
N GLN A 26 12.39 15.78 17.37
CA GLN A 26 11.45 16.63 16.63
C GLN A 26 11.37 16.21 15.16
N ILE A 27 10.42 16.77 14.41
CA ILE A 27 10.26 16.51 12.97
C ILE A 27 11.60 16.77 12.28
N ALA A 28 12.20 15.70 11.75
CA ALA A 28 13.49 15.74 11.08
C ALA A 28 13.34 16.08 9.60
N HIS A 29 12.20 15.72 9.01
CA HIS A 29 11.85 16.01 7.62
C HIS A 29 10.34 15.93 7.39
N GLU A 30 9.86 16.67 6.41
CA GLU A 30 8.47 16.63 5.95
C GLU A 30 8.42 16.36 4.46
N ILE A 31 7.58 15.40 4.07
CA ILE A 31 7.20 15.21 2.67
C ILE A 31 5.84 15.87 2.49
N VAL A 32 5.82 17.00 1.79
CA VAL A 32 4.58 17.71 1.43
C VAL A 32 4.07 17.17 0.10
N LEU A 33 2.81 16.75 0.07
CA LEU A 33 2.17 16.17 -1.10
C LEU A 33 1.22 17.19 -1.74
N PRO A 34 0.80 16.97 -3.01
CA PRO A 34 -0.26 17.77 -3.60
C PRO A 34 -1.54 17.77 -2.73
N PRO A 35 -2.25 18.90 -2.63
CA PRO A 35 -3.48 18.98 -1.85
C PRO A 35 -4.55 17.98 -2.30
N GLY A 36 -5.23 17.36 -1.34
CA GLY A 36 -6.29 16.38 -1.57
C GLY A 36 -5.80 14.98 -1.95
N THR A 37 -4.52 14.68 -1.73
CA THR A 37 -3.99 13.32 -1.95
C THR A 37 -4.42 12.39 -0.82
N GLY A 38 -4.30 12.84 0.43
CA GLY A 38 -4.65 12.06 1.60
C GLY A 38 -3.76 10.83 1.79
N PRO A 39 -2.47 10.99 2.14
CA PRO A 39 -1.56 9.87 2.38
C PRO A 39 -2.07 8.97 3.50
N ARG A 40 -1.99 7.64 3.28
CA ARG A 40 -2.56 6.65 4.20
C ARG A 40 -1.50 5.70 4.74
N HIS A 41 -1.07 4.73 3.96
CA HIS A 41 -0.07 3.75 4.36
C HIS A 41 1.15 3.83 3.44
N LEU A 42 2.29 3.33 3.90
CA LEU A 42 3.50 3.28 3.11
C LEU A 42 4.24 1.96 3.28
N SER A 43 4.92 1.54 2.22
CA SER A 43 5.88 0.44 2.23
C SER A 43 7.25 0.97 1.82
N ILE A 44 8.29 0.56 2.53
CA ILE A 44 9.66 1.08 2.36
C ILE A 44 10.56 -0.04 1.85
N VAL A 45 11.35 0.26 0.84
CA VAL A 45 12.44 -0.60 0.34
C VAL A 45 13.75 0.16 0.53
N GLU A 46 14.69 -0.40 1.29
CA GLU A 46 16.06 0.12 1.31
C GLU A 46 16.77 -0.32 0.03
N VAL A 47 17.07 0.65 -0.85
CA VAL A 47 17.70 0.39 -2.15
C VAL A 47 19.21 0.27 -1.98
N GLN A 48 19.77 1.15 -1.16
CA GLN A 48 21.16 1.16 -0.70
C GLN A 48 21.18 1.75 0.71
N LYS A 49 22.29 1.60 1.43
CA LYS A 49 22.46 2.22 2.75
C LYS A 49 22.05 3.69 2.70
N ASN A 50 21.13 4.09 3.57
CA ASN A 50 20.62 5.46 3.69
C ASN A 50 19.85 6.00 2.46
N ASN A 51 19.42 5.13 1.54
CA ASN A 51 18.65 5.46 0.36
C ASN A 51 17.43 4.55 0.26
N TYR A 52 16.25 5.14 0.35
CA TYR A 52 14.99 4.43 0.47
C TYR A 52 14.06 4.76 -0.70
N GLY A 53 13.43 3.73 -1.25
CA GLY A 53 12.25 3.85 -2.09
C GLY A 53 11.01 3.70 -1.21
N ILE A 54 10.09 4.66 -1.27
CA ILE A 54 8.86 4.65 -0.48
C ILE A 54 7.68 4.59 -1.44
N TYR A 55 6.83 3.59 -1.25
CA TYR A 55 5.56 3.44 -1.96
C TYR A 55 4.45 3.88 -1.02
N LEU A 56 3.88 5.05 -1.30
CA LEU A 56 2.88 5.70 -0.48
C LEU A 56 1.53 5.58 -1.16
N ILE A 57 0.55 4.95 -0.50
CA ILE A 57 -0.83 4.91 -1.00
C ILE A 57 -1.64 6.05 -0.41
N CYS A 58 -2.42 6.70 -1.27
CA CYS A 58 -3.19 7.90 -0.97
C CYS A 58 -4.69 7.57 -1.01
N GLU A 59 -5.36 7.63 0.14
CA GLU A 59 -6.76 7.22 0.33
C GLU A 59 -7.71 8.07 -0.51
N LEU A 60 -7.52 9.40 -0.52
CA LEU A 60 -8.48 10.33 -1.12
C LEU A 60 -8.31 10.42 -2.63
N SER A 61 -7.07 10.46 -3.13
CA SER A 61 -6.80 10.53 -4.57
C SER A 61 -6.79 9.18 -5.29
N ASN A 62 -6.83 8.06 -4.56
CA ASN A 62 -6.71 6.71 -5.11
C ASN A 62 -5.46 6.57 -6.01
N GLN A 63 -4.32 6.97 -5.44
CA GLN A 63 -3.02 6.95 -6.11
C GLN A 63 -1.99 6.22 -5.28
N VAL A 64 -1.01 5.66 -5.96
CA VAL A 64 0.29 5.28 -5.39
C VAL A 64 1.32 6.30 -5.84
N ILE A 65 2.07 6.85 -4.89
CA ILE A 65 3.17 7.77 -5.10
C ILE A 65 4.46 7.04 -4.74
N TYR A 66 5.37 6.92 -5.71
CA TYR A 66 6.73 6.46 -5.47
C TYR A 66 7.65 7.65 -5.19
N LEU A 67 8.27 7.62 -4.03
CA LEU A 67 9.19 8.63 -3.52
C LEU A 67 10.59 8.02 -3.36
N LYS A 68 11.62 8.83 -3.58
CA LYS A 68 12.96 8.55 -3.08
C LYS A 68 13.22 9.39 -1.85
N LEU A 69 13.80 8.79 -0.82
CA LEU A 69 14.32 9.45 0.37
C LEU A 69 15.80 9.11 0.51
N SER A 70 16.65 10.11 0.64
CA SER A 70 18.08 9.94 0.85
C SER A 70 18.52 10.66 2.11
N GLN A 71 19.53 10.12 2.81
CA GLN A 71 20.17 10.77 3.94
C GLN A 71 21.64 11.05 3.60
N SER A 72 22.04 12.32 3.67
CA SER A 72 23.41 12.74 3.37
C SER A 72 24.36 12.50 4.56
N THR A 73 25.66 12.59 4.29
CA THR A 73 26.72 12.61 5.31
C THR A 73 26.52 13.82 6.23
N GLY A 74 25.97 13.60 7.43
CA GLY A 74 25.52 14.67 8.34
C GLY A 74 24.06 14.52 8.79
N GLY A 75 23.34 13.54 8.27
CA GLY A 75 22.01 13.16 8.76
C GLY A 75 20.85 13.94 8.15
N LYS A 76 21.12 14.89 7.24
CA LYS A 76 20.08 15.64 6.53
C LYS A 76 19.33 14.73 5.57
N LEU A 77 18.01 14.80 5.61
CA LEU A 77 17.11 14.07 4.73
C LEU A 77 16.74 14.92 3.51
N ASP A 78 16.57 14.27 2.36
CA ASP A 78 16.02 14.84 1.13
C ASP A 78 15.06 13.85 0.49
N SER A 79 13.90 14.34 0.04
CA SER A 79 12.85 13.51 -0.53
C SER A 79 12.38 14.05 -1.88
N LYS A 80 12.11 13.15 -2.84
CA LYS A 80 11.60 13.52 -4.16
C LYS A 80 10.48 12.59 -4.62
N ILE A 81 9.37 13.18 -5.09
CA ILE A 81 8.34 12.46 -5.85
C ILE A 81 8.90 12.07 -7.22
N ILE A 82 8.90 10.78 -7.52
CA ILE A 82 9.43 10.23 -8.77
C ILE A 82 8.31 9.84 -9.73
N GLN A 83 7.23 9.25 -9.20
CA GLN A 83 6.13 8.73 -10.00
C GLN A 83 4.83 8.77 -9.21
N THR A 84 3.73 9.06 -9.89
CA THR A 84 2.37 8.95 -9.36
C THR A 84 1.55 8.15 -10.36
N LEU A 85 0.89 7.10 -9.89
CA LEU A 85 -0.02 6.26 -10.68
C LEU A 85 -1.37 6.13 -9.98
N SER A 86 -2.45 5.98 -10.73
CA SER A 86 -3.75 5.63 -10.13
C SER A 86 -3.76 4.16 -9.71
N THR A 87 -4.41 3.88 -8.59
CA THR A 87 -4.70 2.52 -8.12
C THR A 87 -6.02 1.98 -8.69
N LEU A 88 -6.70 2.72 -9.56
CA LEU A 88 -8.00 2.34 -10.13
C LEU A 88 -7.93 2.11 -11.66
N PRO A 89 -8.79 1.22 -12.20
CA PRO A 89 -9.07 1.14 -13.63
C PRO A 89 -9.48 2.50 -14.20
N LYS A 90 -9.15 2.77 -15.48
CA LYS A 90 -9.33 4.10 -16.12
C LYS A 90 -10.77 4.60 -16.02
N GLU A 91 -11.74 3.70 -16.18
CA GLU A 91 -13.17 3.94 -16.11
C GLU A 91 -13.67 4.39 -14.72
N PHE A 92 -12.89 4.14 -13.65
CA PHE A 92 -13.26 4.52 -12.28
C PHE A 92 -12.53 5.77 -11.78
N GLN A 93 -11.52 6.27 -12.50
CA GLN A 93 -10.66 7.37 -12.01
C GLN A 93 -11.37 8.71 -11.84
N SER A 94 -12.51 8.91 -12.49
CA SER A 94 -13.34 10.12 -12.32
C SER A 94 -14.30 10.03 -11.11
N LEU A 95 -14.43 8.84 -10.50
CA LEU A 95 -15.36 8.60 -9.40
C LEU A 95 -14.73 9.01 -8.08
N LYS A 96 -15.54 9.65 -7.22
CA LYS A 96 -15.15 10.04 -5.85
C LYS A 96 -15.67 9.05 -4.80
N THR A 97 -16.06 7.86 -5.23
CA THR A 97 -16.65 6.83 -4.39
C THR A 97 -15.65 5.72 -4.06
N PHE A 98 -14.35 6.01 -4.14
CA PHE A 98 -13.30 5.06 -3.80
C PHE A 98 -12.38 5.61 -2.73
N GLY A 99 -11.87 4.71 -1.90
CA GLY A 99 -10.79 5.00 -0.96
C GLY A 99 -9.74 3.90 -0.97
N ALA A 100 -8.51 4.25 -1.34
CA ALA A 100 -7.39 3.33 -1.25
C ALA A 100 -7.09 2.97 0.21
N GLY A 101 -6.51 1.79 0.44
CA GLY A 101 -6.32 1.20 1.75
C GLY A 101 -4.86 0.85 2.02
N GLU A 102 -4.56 -0.43 1.94
CA GLU A 102 -3.25 -0.99 2.28
C GLU A 102 -2.27 -0.88 1.13
N ILE A 103 -0.96 -0.90 1.42
CA ILE A 103 0.10 -1.06 0.42
C ILE A 103 1.25 -1.91 0.96
N GLU A 104 1.70 -2.87 0.16
CA GLU A 104 2.80 -3.76 0.53
C GLU A 104 3.67 -4.06 -0.69
N VAL A 105 4.98 -4.07 -0.51
CA VAL A 105 5.94 -4.53 -1.51
C VAL A 105 6.26 -6.00 -1.22
N SER A 106 6.26 -6.86 -2.22
CA SER A 106 6.68 -8.25 -2.05
C SER A 106 8.13 -8.35 -1.55
N LYS A 107 8.44 -9.41 -0.81
CA LYS A 107 9.75 -9.71 -0.20
C LYS A 107 10.88 -9.79 -1.22
N ASP A 108 10.58 -10.21 -2.44
CA ASP A 108 11.52 -10.21 -3.56
C ASP A 108 11.68 -8.83 -4.24
N GLY A 109 10.91 -7.83 -3.81
CA GLY A 109 10.94 -6.46 -4.31
C GLY A 109 10.42 -6.29 -5.73
N ARG A 110 9.73 -7.28 -6.32
CA ARG A 110 9.29 -7.24 -7.72
C ARG A 110 7.85 -6.78 -7.93
N PHE A 111 7.02 -6.77 -6.88
CA PHE A 111 5.61 -6.41 -6.99
C PHE A 111 5.18 -5.48 -5.86
N VAL A 112 4.28 -4.55 -6.18
CA VAL A 112 3.64 -3.67 -5.19
C VAL A 112 2.14 -3.88 -5.29
N TYR A 113 1.53 -4.21 -4.17
CA TYR A 113 0.09 -4.43 -4.06
C TYR A 113 -0.54 -3.26 -3.31
N GLY A 114 -1.77 -2.91 -3.68
CA GLY A 114 -2.58 -1.95 -2.94
C GLY A 114 -4.04 -2.41 -2.84
N SER A 115 -4.78 -1.97 -1.84
CA SER A 115 -6.24 -2.23 -1.79
C SER A 115 -7.06 -0.99 -2.16
N ASN A 116 -8.19 -1.19 -2.83
CA ASN A 116 -9.18 -0.16 -3.11
C ASN A 116 -10.54 -0.57 -2.59
N ARG A 117 -11.23 0.39 -1.97
CA ARG A 117 -12.54 0.17 -1.35
C ARG A 117 -13.56 1.06 -2.02
N GLN A 118 -14.67 0.49 -2.45
CA GLN A 118 -15.87 1.22 -2.82
C GLN A 118 -16.49 1.81 -1.54
N THR A 119 -16.72 3.12 -1.52
CA THR A 119 -17.30 3.86 -0.40
C THR A 119 -18.78 4.18 -0.61
N ASP A 120 -19.29 4.06 -1.84
CA ASP A 120 -20.72 4.07 -2.11
C ASP A 120 -21.27 2.63 -2.06
N PHE A 121 -21.97 2.30 -0.97
CA PHE A 121 -22.54 0.96 -0.74
C PHE A 121 -23.66 0.58 -1.71
N LYS A 122 -24.11 1.48 -2.60
CA LYS A 122 -25.04 1.16 -3.68
C LYS A 122 -24.34 0.64 -4.93
N ARG A 123 -23.03 0.83 -5.05
CA ARG A 123 -22.25 0.34 -6.18
C ARG A 123 -21.91 -1.14 -6.04
N PRO A 124 -21.60 -1.83 -7.15
CA PRO A 124 -21.24 -3.24 -7.12
C PRO A 124 -20.07 -3.51 -6.16
N ILE A 125 -20.21 -4.55 -5.34
CA ILE A 125 -19.16 -4.95 -4.40
C ILE A 125 -17.88 -5.40 -5.10
N THR A 126 -18.00 -5.87 -6.34
CA THR A 126 -16.91 -6.24 -7.23
C THR A 126 -16.06 -5.04 -7.68
N ASP A 127 -16.49 -3.80 -7.39
CA ASP A 127 -15.66 -2.61 -7.59
C ASP A 127 -14.50 -2.55 -6.57
N ASN A 128 -14.64 -3.20 -5.39
CA ASN A 128 -13.51 -3.38 -4.47
C ASN A 128 -12.43 -4.24 -5.13
N SER A 129 -11.15 -3.92 -4.92
CA SER A 129 -10.06 -4.67 -5.57
C SER A 129 -8.76 -4.66 -4.77
N ILE A 130 -7.91 -5.65 -5.08
CA ILE A 130 -6.47 -5.52 -4.92
C ILE A 130 -5.89 -5.09 -6.27
N VAL A 131 -5.09 -4.03 -6.29
CA VAL A 131 -4.29 -3.62 -7.44
C VAL A 131 -2.87 -4.16 -7.29
N MET A 132 -2.24 -4.55 -8.39
CA MET A 132 -0.83 -4.95 -8.43
C MET A 132 -0.10 -4.21 -9.54
N PHE A 133 1.08 -3.70 -9.19
CA PHE A 133 2.06 -3.15 -10.11
C PHE A 133 3.31 -4.03 -10.12
N ARG A 134 3.88 -4.26 -11.30
CA ARG A 134 5.25 -4.76 -11.39
C ARG A 134 6.21 -3.62 -11.08
N ARG A 135 7.18 -3.87 -10.21
CA ARG A 135 8.24 -2.95 -9.81
C ARG A 135 9.54 -3.32 -10.53
N ASP A 136 10.18 -2.34 -11.13
CA ASP A 136 11.56 -2.47 -11.58
C ASP A 136 12.49 -2.46 -10.35
N PRO A 137 13.26 -3.52 -10.09
CA PRO A 137 14.09 -3.59 -8.88
C PRO A 137 15.27 -2.61 -8.89
N GLN A 138 15.71 -2.16 -10.07
CA GLN A 138 16.84 -1.24 -10.21
C GLN A 138 16.40 0.22 -10.05
N THR A 139 15.30 0.60 -10.69
CA THR A 139 14.83 2.00 -10.68
C THR A 139 13.81 2.28 -9.58
N GLY A 140 13.10 1.23 -9.13
CA GLY A 140 11.94 1.28 -8.25
C GLY A 140 10.66 1.79 -8.93
N LEU A 141 10.68 2.06 -10.23
CA LEU A 141 9.50 2.50 -10.96
C LEU A 141 8.46 1.37 -11.05
N LEU A 142 7.20 1.77 -11.04
CA LEU A 142 6.06 0.89 -11.23
C LEU A 142 5.64 0.90 -12.70
N ASP A 143 5.35 -0.28 -13.26
CA ASP A 143 4.83 -0.43 -14.61
C ASP A 143 3.35 -0.02 -14.68
N GLY A 144 3.11 1.26 -14.95
CA GLY A 144 1.76 1.81 -15.11
C GLY A 144 1.06 1.41 -16.41
N SER A 145 1.74 0.71 -17.33
CA SER A 145 1.16 0.28 -18.61
C SER A 145 0.48 -1.08 -18.54
N ASN A 146 0.87 -1.91 -17.56
CA ASN A 146 0.37 -3.27 -17.35
C ASN A 146 -0.04 -3.50 -15.89
N VAL A 147 -0.92 -2.63 -15.39
CA VAL A 147 -1.49 -2.74 -14.04
C VAL A 147 -2.50 -3.89 -14.00
N LYS A 148 -2.43 -4.73 -12.97
CA LYS A 148 -3.41 -5.79 -12.74
C LYS A 148 -4.37 -5.40 -11.64
N PHE A 149 -5.65 -5.69 -11.85
CA PHE A 149 -6.71 -5.48 -10.88
C PHE A 149 -7.38 -6.82 -10.58
N PHE A 150 -7.47 -7.17 -9.31
CA PHE A 150 -8.10 -8.38 -8.81
C PHE A 150 -9.34 -7.97 -8.03
N PRO A 151 -10.53 -8.04 -8.63
CA PRO A 151 -11.78 -7.78 -7.93
C PRO A 151 -11.92 -8.62 -6.67
N ILE A 152 -12.46 -8.04 -5.60
CA ILE A 152 -12.84 -8.79 -4.41
C ILE A 152 -14.14 -9.53 -4.71
N GLU A 153 -13.99 -10.83 -4.96
CA GLU A 153 -15.10 -11.73 -5.25
C GLU A 153 -15.86 -12.11 -3.96
N VAL A 154 -16.91 -12.94 -4.10
CA VAL A 154 -17.64 -13.60 -2.99
C VAL A 154 -18.22 -12.66 -1.91
N GLY A 155 -18.45 -11.39 -2.25
CA GLY A 155 -19.16 -10.46 -1.38
C GLY A 155 -18.29 -9.85 -0.27
N GLY A 156 -16.97 -9.88 -0.41
CA GLY A 156 -16.07 -9.17 0.50
C GLY A 156 -16.28 -7.66 0.45
N LYS A 157 -16.61 -7.04 1.59
CA LYS A 157 -16.83 -5.59 1.74
C LYS A 157 -15.67 -4.94 2.46
N VAL A 158 -15.26 -3.76 1.99
CA VAL A 158 -14.26 -2.91 2.65
C VAL A 158 -12.96 -3.71 2.91
N PRO A 159 -12.20 -4.12 1.87
CA PRO A 159 -10.88 -4.72 2.03
C PRO A 159 -9.89 -3.71 2.67
N ARG A 160 -9.94 -3.63 4.00
CA ARG A 160 -9.30 -2.56 4.79
C ARG A 160 -7.79 -2.73 4.87
N HIS A 161 -7.35 -3.99 4.89
CA HIS A 161 -5.95 -4.41 5.01
C HIS A 161 -5.74 -5.71 4.24
N PHE A 162 -4.52 -5.94 3.74
CA PHE A 162 -4.06 -7.26 3.29
C PHE A 162 -2.66 -7.54 3.84
N SER A 163 -2.25 -8.81 3.83
CA SER A 163 -0.86 -9.18 4.13
C SER A 163 -0.41 -10.33 3.27
N LEU A 164 0.85 -10.28 2.84
CA LEU A 164 1.55 -11.40 2.24
C LEU A 164 2.07 -12.34 3.33
N SER A 165 2.05 -13.65 3.06
CA SER A 165 2.61 -14.65 3.97
C SER A 165 4.11 -14.49 4.15
N ASP A 166 4.67 -14.87 5.31
CA ASP A 166 6.11 -14.76 5.58
C ASP A 166 6.92 -16.03 5.19
N ASP A 167 6.29 -16.95 4.45
CA ASP A 167 7.05 -18.04 3.82
C ASP A 167 8.03 -17.50 2.77
N LYS A 168 9.03 -18.32 2.39
CA LYS A 168 10.09 -17.93 1.47
C LYS A 168 9.58 -17.28 0.17
N ASN A 169 8.46 -17.76 -0.36
CA ASN A 169 7.93 -17.33 -1.65
C ASN A 169 6.80 -16.31 -1.50
N GLN A 170 6.33 -16.04 -0.28
CA GLN A 170 5.08 -15.36 -0.01
C GLN A 170 3.95 -15.92 -0.88
N GLY A 171 3.73 -17.24 -0.76
CA GLY A 171 2.80 -17.99 -1.61
C GLY A 171 1.33 -17.70 -1.35
N PHE A 172 1.02 -16.90 -0.32
CA PHE A 172 -0.35 -16.56 0.05
C PHE A 172 -0.52 -15.07 0.34
N MET A 173 -1.75 -14.60 0.18
CA MET A 173 -2.20 -13.28 0.63
C MET A 173 -3.51 -13.43 1.40
N THR A 174 -3.61 -12.75 2.54
CA THR A 174 -4.86 -12.66 3.31
C THR A 174 -5.43 -11.25 3.24
N VAL A 175 -6.71 -11.12 2.90
CA VAL A 175 -7.40 -9.83 2.80
C VAL A 175 -8.50 -9.75 3.85
N GLY A 176 -8.45 -8.72 4.71
CA GLY A 176 -9.45 -8.41 5.72
C GLY A 176 -10.61 -7.62 5.13
N CYS A 177 -11.75 -8.29 4.94
CA CYS A 177 -12.99 -7.65 4.50
C CYS A 177 -13.79 -7.18 5.71
N GLN A 178 -13.43 -5.99 6.21
CA GLN A 178 -13.97 -5.41 7.43
C GLN A 178 -15.50 -5.32 7.43
N GLY A 179 -16.10 -4.96 6.29
CA GLY A 179 -17.56 -4.77 6.18
C GLY A 179 -18.35 -6.06 5.96
N ALA A 180 -17.66 -7.20 5.81
CA ALA A 180 -18.26 -8.51 5.53
C ALA A 180 -17.92 -9.56 6.59
N ASP A 181 -17.21 -9.16 7.66
CA ASP A 181 -16.81 -10.03 8.76
C ASP A 181 -16.12 -11.34 8.27
N THR A 182 -15.18 -11.23 7.33
CA THR A 182 -14.47 -12.39 6.78
C THR A 182 -13.04 -12.05 6.35
N LEU A 183 -12.17 -13.07 6.36
CA LEU A 183 -10.86 -13.03 5.73
C LEU A 183 -10.91 -13.83 4.43
N LEU A 184 -10.45 -13.23 3.34
CA LEU A 184 -10.22 -13.94 2.09
C LEU A 184 -8.79 -14.43 2.02
N ILE A 185 -8.59 -15.64 1.51
CA ILE A 185 -7.28 -16.27 1.34
C ILE A 185 -7.04 -16.46 -0.15
N TYR A 186 -5.94 -15.90 -0.64
CA TYR A 186 -5.49 -16.03 -2.02
C TYR A 186 -4.19 -16.81 -2.08
N SER A 187 -4.02 -17.63 -3.11
CA SER A 187 -2.68 -18.06 -3.55
C SER A 187 -2.04 -16.93 -4.31
N ARG A 188 -0.73 -16.73 -4.14
CA ARG A 188 0.09 -15.81 -4.92
C ARG A 188 1.13 -16.59 -5.71
N ASP A 189 1.20 -16.31 -7.00
CA ASP A 189 2.28 -16.78 -7.86
C ASP A 189 3.49 -15.86 -7.69
N ALA A 190 4.61 -16.41 -7.26
CA ALA A 190 5.81 -15.61 -7.00
C ALA A 190 6.45 -15.08 -8.30
N ASP A 191 6.29 -15.75 -9.43
CA ASP A 191 6.98 -15.42 -10.67
C ASP A 191 6.34 -14.22 -11.38
N ASN A 192 5.00 -14.19 -11.42
CA ASN A 192 4.23 -13.13 -12.07
C ASN A 192 3.47 -12.21 -11.09
N GLY A 193 3.41 -12.55 -9.81
CA GLY A 193 2.78 -11.77 -8.75
C GLY A 193 1.25 -11.91 -8.69
N GLU A 194 0.62 -12.61 -9.62
CA GLU A 194 -0.83 -12.69 -9.67
C GLU A 194 -1.41 -13.47 -8.49
N ILE A 195 -2.63 -13.08 -8.08
CA ILE A 195 -3.34 -13.71 -6.98
C ILE A 195 -4.61 -14.40 -7.45
N ARG A 196 -4.95 -15.52 -6.82
CA ARG A 196 -6.17 -16.30 -7.10
C ARG A 196 -6.85 -16.69 -5.80
N LEU A 197 -8.16 -16.44 -5.71
CA LEU A 197 -8.94 -16.79 -4.53
C LEU A 197 -8.91 -18.30 -4.29
N LEU A 198 -8.57 -18.70 -3.08
CA LEU A 198 -8.65 -20.09 -2.60
C LEU A 198 -9.91 -20.31 -1.78
N GLY A 199 -10.34 -19.29 -1.05
CA GLY A 199 -11.56 -19.33 -0.25
C GLY A 199 -11.61 -18.21 0.76
N SER A 200 -12.54 -18.34 1.70
CA SER A 200 -12.73 -17.43 2.81
C SER A 200 -12.77 -18.18 4.13
N THR A 201 -12.48 -17.48 5.22
CA THR A 201 -12.72 -18.01 6.56
C THR A 201 -14.21 -17.98 6.90
N GLY A 202 -14.58 -18.64 8.00
CA GLY A 202 -15.82 -18.33 8.70
C GLY A 202 -15.84 -16.88 9.21
N SER A 203 -16.85 -16.54 10.01
CA SER A 203 -17.01 -15.18 10.52
C SER A 203 -15.82 -14.77 11.39
N VAL A 204 -15.15 -13.70 10.99
CA VAL A 204 -14.16 -12.97 11.78
C VAL A 204 -14.73 -11.56 11.90
N LYS A 205 -15.03 -11.11 13.11
CA LYS A 205 -15.71 -9.82 13.26
C LYS A 205 -14.80 -8.66 12.86
N SER A 206 -15.21 -7.94 11.82
CA SER A 206 -14.64 -6.68 11.33
C SER A 206 -13.11 -6.66 11.25
N PRO A 207 -12.48 -7.60 10.51
CA PRO A 207 -11.03 -7.69 10.41
C PRO A 207 -10.49 -6.44 9.74
N ALA A 208 -9.55 -5.78 10.40
CA ALA A 208 -8.97 -4.52 9.95
C ALA A 208 -7.44 -4.54 9.88
N VAL A 209 -6.79 -5.52 10.52
CA VAL A 209 -5.35 -5.80 10.47
C VAL A 209 -5.18 -7.30 10.70
N GLN A 210 -4.29 -7.91 9.94
CA GLN A 210 -3.93 -9.33 10.01
C GLN A 210 -2.46 -9.41 9.66
N LEU A 211 -1.70 -10.25 10.35
CA LEU A 211 -0.24 -10.31 10.23
C LEU A 211 0.20 -11.76 10.23
N PHE A 212 1.31 -12.02 9.54
CA PHE A 212 2.07 -13.25 9.66
C PHE A 212 3.29 -12.97 10.58
N PHE A 213 3.66 -13.97 11.38
CA PHE A 213 4.77 -13.91 12.35
C PHE A 213 5.73 -15.09 12.13
#